data_AF-A0A7R7ZS80-F1
#
_entry.id   AF-A0A7R7ZS80-F1
#
_cell.length_a   1.000
_cell.length_b   1.000
_cell.length_c   1.000
_cell.angle_alpha   90.00
_cell.angle_beta   90.00
_cell.angle_gamma   90.00
#
_symmetry.space_group_name_H-M   'P 1'
#
loop_
_entity.id
_entity.type
_entity.pdbx_description
1 polymer ?
#
loop_
_entity_poly.entity_id
_entity_poly.type
_entity_poly.pdbx_seq_one_letter_code
_entity_poly.pdbx_strand_id
1 'polypeptide(L)'
;MSAPDISRQIVGLIRVTEGIVEAYDSIKDLYSLPEAFQEVNKQLPLVSQTLRDAKGPAKKLKPADDAKALETVLYSCGEKAGKLLETFQKIGKKSKDQYDSSVYREIIIKQGQQRVETLMAGILEDLRAMVLHKIFLGQMQRQIEPLAKAREELAGISPSLADSDLTEQPRAASQYGDNNRQYNLFGEGTQKVADGHYFEAKGNQNFGMIPGKESVETMVA
;
A
#
# COMPACT_ATOMS: atom_id res chain seq x y z
N MET A 1 25.09 3.17 -9.09
CA MET A 1 24.18 2.88 -10.23
C MET A 1 24.43 3.84 -11.38
N SER A 2 24.02 3.46 -12.58
CA SER A 2 24.36 4.12 -13.85
C SER A 2 23.13 4.80 -14.48
N ALA A 3 23.33 5.70 -15.44
CA ALA A 3 22.24 6.35 -16.19
C ALA A 3 21.19 5.39 -16.81
N PRO A 4 21.58 4.21 -17.35
CA PRO A 4 20.64 3.16 -17.74
C PRO A 4 19.64 2.76 -16.65
N ASP A 5 20.05 2.77 -15.38
CA ASP A 5 19.22 2.31 -14.27
C ASP A 5 18.10 3.31 -13.94
N ILE A 6 18.42 4.61 -13.94
CA ILE A 6 17.43 5.68 -13.75
C ILE A 6 16.41 5.68 -14.89
N SER A 7 16.86 5.54 -16.14
CA SER A 7 15.95 5.47 -17.28
C SER A 7 15.02 4.25 -17.18
N ARG A 8 15.54 3.10 -16.72
CA ARG A 8 14.75 1.90 -16.47
C ARG A 8 13.73 2.10 -15.36
N GLN A 9 14.08 2.77 -14.27
CA GLN A 9 13.15 3.09 -13.18
C GLN A 9 12.00 3.97 -13.67
N ILE A 10 12.28 5.02 -14.45
CA ILE A 10 11.23 5.88 -15.05
C ILE A 10 10.29 5.07 -15.94
N VAL A 11 10.82 4.16 -16.76
CA VAL A 11 9.98 3.27 -17.59
C VAL A 11 9.12 2.34 -16.73
N GLY A 12 9.67 1.83 -15.63
CA GLY A 12 8.91 1.04 -14.65
C GLY A 12 7.77 1.85 -14.02
N LEU A 13 8.04 3.08 -13.58
CA LEU A 13 7.03 3.98 -13.02
C LEU A 13 5.90 4.27 -14.00
N ILE A 14 6.20 4.51 -15.28
CA ILE A 14 5.16 4.71 -16.31
C ILE A 14 4.21 3.52 -16.37
N ARG A 15 4.75 2.28 -16.35
CA ARG A 15 3.93 1.06 -16.37
C ARG A 15 3.08 0.93 -15.11
N VAL A 16 3.62 1.28 -13.95
CA VAL A 16 2.84 1.28 -12.69
C VAL A 16 1.73 2.32 -12.78
N THR A 17 2.00 3.53 -13.28
CA THR A 17 0.98 4.58 -13.49
C THR A 17 -0.12 4.14 -14.45
N GLU A 18 0.23 3.49 -15.56
CA GLU A 18 -0.73 2.90 -16.49
C GLU A 18 -1.60 1.84 -15.79
N GLY A 19 -0.98 0.96 -14.99
CA GLY A 19 -1.71 -0.01 -14.19
C GLY A 19 -2.65 0.61 -13.15
N ILE A 20 -2.33 1.79 -12.59
CA ILE A 20 -3.21 2.49 -11.65
C ILE A 20 -4.47 2.95 -12.37
N VAL A 21 -4.34 3.49 -13.59
CA VAL A 21 -5.49 3.90 -14.41
C VAL A 21 -6.39 2.70 -14.70
N GLU A 22 -5.82 1.58 -15.14
CA GLU A 22 -6.56 0.34 -15.40
C GLU A 22 -7.26 -0.20 -14.14
N ALA A 23 -6.57 -0.17 -12.99
CA ALA A 23 -7.16 -0.58 -11.73
C ALA A 23 -8.27 0.37 -11.26
N TYR A 24 -8.14 1.68 -11.49
CA TYR A 24 -9.19 2.66 -11.20
C TYR A 24 -10.42 2.43 -12.07
N ASP A 25 -10.24 2.15 -13.37
CA ASP A 25 -11.33 1.86 -14.29
C ASP A 25 -12.19 0.68 -13.85
N SER A 26 -11.63 -0.26 -13.09
CA SER A 26 -12.37 -1.39 -12.52
C SER A 26 -13.21 -1.04 -11.28
N ILE A 27 -12.95 0.10 -10.63
CA ILE A 27 -13.62 0.51 -9.38
C ILE A 27 -14.42 1.81 -9.49
N LYS A 28 -14.28 2.57 -10.58
CA LYS A 28 -14.86 3.91 -10.74
C LYS A 28 -16.40 3.96 -10.60
N ASP A 29 -17.06 2.85 -10.90
CA ASP A 29 -18.53 2.73 -10.88
C ASP A 29 -19.05 2.12 -9.57
N LEU A 30 -18.18 1.86 -8.58
CA LEU A 30 -18.61 1.37 -7.27
C LEU A 30 -19.49 2.40 -6.55
N TYR A 31 -20.65 1.95 -6.08
CA TYR A 31 -21.51 2.80 -5.27
C TYR A 31 -20.78 3.25 -4.00
N SER A 32 -20.91 4.54 -3.64
CA SER A 32 -20.31 5.17 -2.47
C SER A 32 -18.77 5.19 -2.41
N LEU A 33 -18.08 5.10 -3.56
CA LEU A 33 -16.64 5.34 -3.62
C LEU A 33 -16.31 6.78 -3.18
N PRO A 34 -15.35 7.00 -2.26
CA PRO A 34 -15.00 8.34 -1.82
C PRO A 34 -14.47 9.22 -2.97
N GLU A 35 -14.84 10.49 -2.98
CA GLU A 35 -14.44 11.47 -4.01
C GLU A 35 -12.92 11.55 -4.20
N ALA A 36 -12.16 11.37 -3.10
CA ALA A 36 -10.70 11.33 -3.14
C ALA A 36 -10.12 10.33 -4.16
N PHE A 37 -10.78 9.19 -4.42
CA PHE A 37 -10.33 8.24 -5.45
C PHE A 37 -10.42 8.85 -6.86
N GLN A 38 -11.50 9.57 -7.13
CA GLN A 38 -11.69 10.27 -8.40
C GLN A 38 -10.69 11.42 -8.54
N GLU A 39 -10.47 12.21 -7.49
CA GLU A 39 -9.50 13.30 -7.49
C GLU A 39 -8.07 12.80 -7.71
N VAL A 40 -7.70 11.68 -7.10
CA VAL A 40 -6.42 11.01 -7.36
C VAL A 40 -6.29 10.60 -8.83
N ASN A 41 -7.34 10.02 -9.41
CA ASN A 41 -7.33 9.61 -10.82
C ASN A 41 -7.15 10.80 -11.79
N LYS A 42 -7.73 11.97 -11.47
CA LYS A 42 -7.56 13.21 -12.27
C LYS A 42 -6.10 13.66 -12.37
N GLN A 43 -5.24 13.30 -11.41
CA GLN A 43 -3.81 13.67 -11.41
C GLN A 43 -2.91 12.72 -12.21
N LEU A 44 -3.37 11.49 -12.52
CA LEU A 44 -2.57 10.48 -13.23
C LEU A 44 -2.10 10.92 -14.63
N PRO A 45 -2.87 11.68 -15.43
CA PRO A 45 -2.37 12.21 -16.70
C PRO A 45 -1.14 13.12 -16.53
N LEU A 46 -1.12 13.99 -15.51
CA LEU A 46 0.03 14.86 -15.22
C LEU A 46 1.25 14.04 -14.78
N VAL A 47 1.04 13.04 -13.93
CA VAL A 47 2.08 12.08 -13.49
C VAL A 47 2.68 11.36 -14.71
N SER A 48 1.84 10.79 -15.56
CA SER A 48 2.28 10.07 -16.76
C SER A 48 3.05 10.96 -17.72
N GLN A 49 2.56 12.18 -17.98
CA GLN A 49 3.23 13.13 -18.86
C GLN A 49 4.59 13.54 -18.31
N THR A 50 4.68 13.83 -17.01
CA THR A 50 5.94 14.20 -16.36
C THR A 50 6.97 13.08 -16.47
N LEU A 51 6.59 11.84 -16.21
CA LEU A 51 7.47 10.67 -16.35
C LEU A 51 7.91 10.45 -17.81
N ARG A 52 7.02 10.64 -18.78
CA ARG A 52 7.36 10.52 -20.20
C ARG A 52 8.34 11.60 -20.65
N ASP A 53 8.11 12.85 -20.23
CA ASP A 53 9.01 13.99 -20.49
C ASP A 53 10.40 13.73 -19.88
N ALA A 54 10.47 13.08 -18.71
CA ALA A 54 11.73 12.75 -18.02
C ALA A 54 12.60 11.72 -18.77
N LYS A 55 12.03 10.89 -19.67
CA LYS A 55 12.80 9.86 -20.40
C LYS A 55 13.93 10.46 -21.24
N GLY A 56 13.71 11.63 -21.85
CA GLY A 56 14.70 12.30 -22.69
C GLY A 56 15.92 12.78 -21.89
N PRO A 57 15.71 13.65 -20.89
CA PRO A 57 16.77 14.11 -19.98
C PRO A 57 17.50 12.97 -19.27
N ALA A 58 16.78 11.93 -18.81
CA ALA A 58 17.39 10.81 -18.08
C ALA A 58 18.47 10.05 -18.89
N LYS A 59 18.35 10.01 -20.23
CA LYS A 59 19.37 9.39 -21.09
C LYS A 59 20.68 10.18 -21.14
N LYS A 60 20.68 11.45 -20.76
CA LYS A 60 21.85 12.34 -20.77
C LYS A 60 22.61 12.34 -19.44
N LEU A 61 22.14 11.57 -18.45
CA LEU A 61 22.69 11.50 -17.10
C LEU A 61 24.12 10.96 -17.13
N LYS A 62 25.05 11.63 -16.44
CA LYS A 62 26.42 11.17 -16.27
C LYS A 62 26.63 10.65 -14.84
N PRO A 63 27.61 9.76 -14.59
CA PRO A 63 27.86 9.21 -13.25
C PRO A 63 28.13 10.27 -12.16
N ALA A 64 28.63 11.45 -12.54
CA ALA A 64 28.93 12.55 -11.62
C ALA A 64 27.70 13.40 -11.25
N ASP A 65 26.51 13.14 -11.80
CA ASP A 65 25.36 14.01 -11.68
C ASP A 65 24.45 13.74 -10.47
N ASP A 66 25.04 13.47 -9.30
CA ASP A 66 24.31 13.21 -8.04
C ASP A 66 23.17 12.17 -8.19
N ALA A 67 23.50 11.07 -8.87
CA ALA A 67 22.55 10.01 -9.20
C ALA A 67 21.83 9.40 -7.97
N LYS A 68 22.43 9.51 -6.77
CA LYS A 68 21.90 8.95 -5.52
C LYS A 68 20.68 9.72 -5.02
N ALA A 69 20.67 11.05 -5.12
CA ALA A 69 19.50 11.84 -4.76
C ALA A 69 18.31 11.49 -5.66
N LEU A 70 18.57 11.38 -6.96
CA LEU A 70 17.56 11.00 -7.94
C LEU A 70 17.04 9.56 -7.74
N GLU A 71 17.92 8.63 -7.41
CA GLU A 71 17.56 7.25 -7.07
C GLU A 71 16.62 7.20 -5.86
N THR A 72 16.95 7.94 -4.80
CA THR A 72 16.11 8.03 -3.59
C THR A 72 14.70 8.55 -3.92
N VAL A 73 14.63 9.60 -4.74
CA VAL A 73 13.35 10.20 -5.17
C VAL A 73 12.54 9.23 -6.03
N LEU A 74 13.15 8.56 -7.01
CA LEU A 74 12.44 7.62 -7.89
C LEU A 74 11.99 6.35 -7.16
N TYR A 75 12.79 5.85 -6.22
CA TYR A 75 12.41 4.74 -5.35
C TYR A 75 11.20 5.13 -4.48
N SER A 76 11.29 6.29 -3.81
CA SER A 76 10.22 6.87 -3.01
C SER A 76 8.91 7.04 -3.81
N CYS A 77 9.02 7.47 -5.06
CA CYS A 77 7.88 7.59 -5.98
C CYS A 77 7.28 6.23 -6.34
N GLY A 78 8.13 5.24 -6.62
CA GLY A 78 7.73 3.89 -6.98
C GLY A 78 7.02 3.14 -5.86
N GLU A 79 7.51 3.27 -4.63
CA GLU A 79 6.86 2.69 -3.46
C GLU A 79 5.44 3.25 -3.28
N LYS A 80 5.26 4.57 -3.39
CA LYS A 80 3.93 5.19 -3.27
C LYS A 80 2.99 4.80 -4.41
N ALA A 81 3.48 4.80 -5.65
CA ALA A 81 2.71 4.39 -6.80
C ALA A 81 2.32 2.90 -6.72
N GLY A 82 3.22 2.05 -6.24
CA GLY A 82 2.96 0.63 -6.00
C GLY A 82 1.87 0.40 -4.96
N LYS A 83 1.93 1.10 -3.81
CA LYS A 83 0.88 1.05 -2.78
C LYS A 83 -0.48 1.52 -3.30
N LEU A 84 -0.50 2.57 -4.11
CA LEU A 84 -1.72 3.10 -4.73
C LEU A 84 -2.33 2.07 -5.71
N LEU A 85 -1.50 1.48 -6.57
CA LEU A 85 -1.90 0.41 -7.49
C LEU A 85 -2.49 -0.79 -6.74
N GLU A 86 -1.77 -1.28 -5.73
CA GLU A 86 -2.20 -2.40 -4.91
C GLU A 86 -3.55 -2.12 -4.23
N THR A 87 -3.74 -0.89 -3.76
CA THR A 87 -5.00 -0.46 -3.14
C THR A 87 -6.16 -0.57 -4.11
N PHE A 88 -6.06 0.01 -5.31
CA PHE A 88 -7.14 -0.02 -6.30
C PHE A 88 -7.44 -1.44 -6.75
N GLN A 89 -6.40 -2.26 -6.98
CA GLN A 89 -6.56 -3.67 -7.36
C GLN A 89 -7.24 -4.49 -6.26
N LYS A 90 -6.90 -4.28 -4.99
CA LYS A 90 -7.51 -5.02 -3.87
C LYS A 90 -8.95 -4.61 -3.66
N ILE A 91 -9.28 -3.32 -3.79
CA ILE A 91 -10.67 -2.85 -3.76
C ILE A 91 -11.45 -3.51 -4.90
N GLY A 92 -10.99 -3.46 -6.15
CA GLY A 92 -11.70 -4.07 -7.28
C GLY A 92 -11.88 -5.59 -7.19
N LYS A 93 -10.99 -6.30 -6.48
CA LYS A 93 -11.13 -7.75 -6.24
C LYS A 93 -12.10 -8.10 -5.11
N LYS A 94 -12.22 -7.24 -4.10
CA LYS A 94 -12.96 -7.51 -2.86
C LYS A 94 -14.32 -6.81 -2.80
N SER A 95 -14.47 -5.71 -3.53
CA SER A 95 -15.72 -4.98 -3.72
C SER A 95 -16.42 -5.49 -4.98
N LYS A 96 -17.74 -5.65 -4.90
CA LYS A 96 -18.59 -6.03 -6.05
C LYS A 96 -19.18 -4.77 -6.69
N ASP A 97 -20.42 -4.44 -6.33
CA ASP A 97 -21.14 -3.27 -6.84
C ASP A 97 -21.04 -2.08 -5.87
N GLN A 98 -20.58 -2.33 -4.64
CA GLN A 98 -20.50 -1.35 -3.57
C GLN A 98 -19.09 -1.29 -2.98
N TYR A 99 -18.62 -0.07 -2.76
CA TYR A 99 -17.39 0.20 -2.02
C TYR A 99 -17.51 -0.25 -0.57
N ASP A 100 -16.50 -0.99 -0.10
CA ASP A 100 -16.40 -1.45 1.28
C ASP A 100 -15.25 -0.72 1.99
N SER A 101 -15.62 0.19 2.91
CA SER A 101 -14.65 0.96 3.68
C SER A 101 -13.78 0.10 4.59
N SER A 102 -14.27 -1.08 5.02
CA SER A 102 -13.50 -2.01 5.87
C SER A 102 -12.34 -2.65 5.10
N VAL A 103 -12.56 -2.97 3.83
CA VAL A 103 -11.52 -3.46 2.90
C VAL A 103 -10.46 -2.39 2.71
N TYR A 104 -10.86 -1.16 2.39
CA TYR A 104 -9.90 -0.07 2.21
C TYR A 104 -9.09 0.21 3.49
N ARG A 105 -9.77 0.25 4.64
CA ARG A 105 -9.15 0.43 5.95
C ARG A 105 -8.08 -0.62 6.24
N GLU A 106 -8.38 -1.90 6.02
CA GLU A 106 -7.42 -2.99 6.21
C GLU A 106 -6.17 -2.81 5.33
N ILE A 107 -6.36 -2.41 4.07
CA ILE A 107 -5.27 -2.20 3.13
C ILE A 107 -4.34 -1.09 3.63
N ILE A 108 -4.90 0.07 3.98
CA ILE A 108 -4.07 1.21 4.36
C ILE A 108 -3.39 1.01 5.71
N ILE A 109 -4.01 0.32 6.68
CA ILE A 109 -3.34 -0.05 7.94
C ILE A 109 -2.09 -0.89 7.64
N LYS A 110 -2.19 -1.89 6.76
CA LYS A 110 -1.06 -2.74 6.35
C LYS A 110 0.02 -1.96 5.59
N GLN A 111 -0.35 -0.88 4.90
CA GLN A 111 0.56 -0.06 4.10
C GLN A 111 1.17 1.13 4.86
N GLY A 112 0.94 1.23 6.18
CA GLY A 112 1.49 2.32 7.02
C GLY A 112 0.59 3.56 7.08
N GLN A 113 -0.72 3.37 7.02
CA GLN A 113 -1.77 4.38 7.22
C GLN A 113 -1.76 5.54 6.21
N GLN A 114 -1.23 5.30 5.00
CA GLN A 114 -1.22 6.30 3.94
C GLN A 114 -2.48 6.18 3.09
N ARG A 115 -3.29 7.23 3.07
CA ARG A 115 -4.49 7.33 2.23
C ARG A 115 -4.13 7.55 0.76
N VAL A 116 -5.07 7.29 -0.15
CA VAL A 116 -4.87 7.44 -1.61
C VAL A 116 -4.46 8.87 -2.00
N GLU A 117 -5.07 9.88 -1.38
CA GLU A 117 -4.75 11.29 -1.60
C GLU A 117 -3.36 11.66 -1.07
N THR A 118 -2.94 11.08 0.07
CA THR A 118 -1.61 11.27 0.64
C THR A 118 -0.54 10.60 -0.22
N LEU A 119 -0.81 9.41 -0.73
CA LEU A 119 0.08 8.70 -1.65
C LEU A 119 0.28 9.51 -2.93
N MET A 120 -0.81 10.01 -3.54
CA MET A 120 -0.73 10.82 -4.76
C MET A 120 -0.03 12.16 -4.52
N ALA A 121 -0.32 12.85 -3.42
CA ALA A 121 0.38 14.08 -3.06
C ALA A 121 1.91 13.84 -2.92
N GLY A 122 2.30 12.72 -2.32
CA GLY A 122 3.69 12.31 -2.22
C GLY A 122 4.33 11.97 -3.58
N ILE A 123 3.59 11.32 -4.50
CA ILE A 123 4.06 11.08 -5.87
C ILE A 123 4.32 12.40 -6.60
N LEU A 124 3.40 13.36 -6.51
CA LEU A 124 3.55 14.68 -7.12
C LEU A 124 4.75 15.45 -6.55
N GLU A 125 5.00 15.33 -5.25
CA GLU A 125 6.17 15.91 -4.60
C GLU A 125 7.49 15.27 -5.04
N ASP A 126 7.55 13.94 -5.11
CA ASP A 126 8.73 13.22 -5.62
C ASP A 126 9.01 13.63 -7.08
N LEU A 127 7.97 13.72 -7.91
CA LEU A 127 8.13 14.17 -9.30
C LEU A 127 8.60 15.62 -9.39
N ARG A 128 8.11 16.51 -8.52
CA ARG A 128 8.58 17.90 -8.47
C ARG A 128 10.06 17.95 -8.04
N ALA A 129 10.47 17.15 -7.06
CA ALA A 129 11.86 17.04 -6.64
C ALA A 129 12.75 16.51 -7.78
N MET A 130 12.29 15.52 -8.54
CA MET A 130 12.97 15.05 -9.76
C MET A 130 13.11 16.18 -10.78
N VAL A 131 12.07 16.94 -11.06
CA VAL A 131 12.10 18.05 -12.03
C VAL A 131 13.07 19.15 -11.61
N LEU A 132 13.15 19.45 -10.32
CA LEU A 132 14.08 20.44 -9.77
C LEU A 132 15.55 20.01 -9.84
N HIS A 133 15.83 18.72 -10.04
CA HIS A 133 17.18 18.24 -10.22
C HIS A 133 17.80 18.81 -11.51
N LYS A 134 19.07 19.21 -11.45
CA LYS A 134 19.81 19.95 -12.51
C LYS A 134 19.70 19.34 -13.92
N ILE A 135 19.54 18.02 -14.01
CA ILE A 135 19.42 17.28 -15.27
C ILE A 135 18.09 17.55 -15.97
N PHE A 136 17.01 17.70 -15.20
CA PHE A 136 15.65 17.83 -15.71
C PHE A 136 15.22 19.29 -15.81
N LEU A 137 15.69 20.14 -14.88
CA LEU A 137 15.23 21.51 -14.71
C LEU A 137 15.13 22.28 -16.03
N GLY A 138 16.19 22.29 -16.84
CA GLY A 138 16.21 23.06 -18.08
C GLY A 138 15.18 22.65 -19.14
N GLN A 139 14.74 21.38 -19.17
CA GLN A 139 13.75 20.89 -20.14
C GLN A 139 12.34 20.74 -19.53
N MET A 140 12.25 20.64 -18.21
CA MET A 140 11.02 20.29 -17.51
C MET A 140 10.52 21.39 -16.56
N GLN A 141 11.13 22.58 -16.53
CA GLN A 141 10.73 23.68 -15.65
C GLN A 141 9.22 23.97 -15.70
N ARG A 142 8.61 23.86 -16.88
CA ARG A 142 7.16 24.05 -17.09
C ARG A 142 6.27 23.09 -16.28
N GLN A 143 6.80 21.96 -15.80
CA GLN A 143 6.06 20.98 -15.01
C GLN A 143 6.02 21.32 -13.51
N ILE A 144 6.85 22.25 -13.03
CA ILE A 144 6.98 22.58 -11.60
C ILE A 144 5.67 23.12 -11.02
N GLU A 145 5.05 24.08 -11.71
CA GLU A 145 3.81 24.72 -11.25
C GLU A 145 2.60 23.78 -11.32
N PRO A 146 2.34 23.06 -12.42
CA PRO A 146 1.29 22.05 -12.46
C PRO A 146 1.38 21.01 -11.33
N LEU A 147 2.59 20.52 -11.02
CA LEU A 147 2.79 19.54 -9.95
C LEU A 147 2.50 20.10 -8.56
N ALA A 148 2.87 21.36 -8.29
CA ALA A 148 2.52 22.00 -7.02
C ALA A 148 1.02 22.27 -6.90
N LYS A 149 0.39 22.77 -7.97
CA LYS A 149 -1.05 23.05 -7.98
C LYS A 149 -1.86 21.79 -7.76
N ALA A 150 -1.52 20.70 -8.45
CA ALA A 150 -2.16 19.40 -8.27
C ALA A 150 -2.06 18.90 -6.81
N ARG A 151 -0.92 19.15 -6.15
CA ARG A 151 -0.74 18.78 -4.74
C ARG A 151 -1.57 19.65 -3.80
N GLU A 152 -1.68 20.93 -4.09
CA GLU A 152 -2.54 21.87 -3.33
C GLU A 152 -4.02 21.52 -3.47
N GLU A 153 -4.46 21.18 -4.69
CA GLU A 153 -5.82 20.71 -4.97
C GLU A 153 -6.15 19.47 -4.11
N LEU A 154 -5.24 18.48 -4.06
CA LEU A 154 -5.41 17.28 -3.22
C LEU A 154 -5.40 17.58 -1.71
N ALA A 155 -4.76 18.66 -1.26
CA ALA A 155 -4.79 19.04 0.16
C ALA A 155 -6.15 19.61 0.58
N GLY A 156 -6.94 20.11 -0.37
CA GLY A 156 -8.26 20.70 -0.11
C GLY A 156 -9.44 19.73 -0.17
N ILE A 157 -9.22 18.46 -0.53
CA ILE A 157 -10.31 17.49 -0.71
C ILE A 157 -10.70 16.84 0.62
N SER A 158 -11.92 16.32 0.67
CA SER A 158 -12.36 15.50 1.81
C SER A 158 -11.56 14.20 1.88
N PRO A 159 -11.06 13.81 3.06
CA PRO A 159 -10.22 12.62 3.19
C PRO A 159 -10.99 11.34 2.84
N SER A 160 -10.30 10.36 2.24
CA SER A 160 -10.91 9.09 1.81
C SER A 160 -11.37 8.19 2.97
N LEU A 161 -10.83 8.40 4.16
CA LEU A 161 -11.21 7.76 5.43
C LEU A 161 -11.00 8.75 6.57
N ALA A 162 -11.79 8.69 7.63
CA ALA A 162 -11.61 9.58 8.77
C ALA A 162 -10.35 9.21 9.58
N ASP A 163 -9.78 10.16 10.34
CA ASP A 163 -8.65 9.88 11.23
C ASP A 163 -9.05 8.88 12.34
N SER A 164 -10.29 8.95 12.82
CA SER A 164 -10.85 8.00 13.80
C SER A 164 -10.81 6.55 13.30
N ASP A 165 -10.96 6.35 12.00
CA ASP A 165 -10.89 5.02 11.39
C ASP A 165 -9.43 4.51 11.35
N LEU A 166 -8.43 5.39 11.40
CA LEU A 166 -7.03 4.97 11.43
C LEU A 166 -6.53 4.63 12.83
N THR A 167 -7.18 5.14 13.87
CA THR A 167 -6.80 4.87 15.26
C THR A 167 -7.27 3.49 15.72
N GLU A 168 -6.36 2.69 16.28
CA GLU A 168 -6.76 1.55 17.10
C GLU A 168 -7.48 2.09 18.34
N GLN A 169 -8.75 1.74 18.51
CA GLN A 169 -9.48 2.12 19.71
C GLN A 169 -8.78 1.48 20.93
N PRO A 170 -8.34 2.26 21.93
CA PRO A 170 -7.82 1.70 23.17
C PRO A 170 -8.91 0.80 23.77
N ARG A 171 -8.58 -0.49 23.99
CA ARG A 171 -9.48 -1.55 24.50
C ARG A 171 -10.44 -2.19 23.48
N ALA A 172 -10.26 -2.00 22.17
CA ALA A 172 -10.98 -2.76 21.17
C ALA A 172 -10.14 -3.93 20.63
N ALA A 173 -10.69 -5.15 20.66
CA ALA A 173 -10.17 -6.25 19.86
C ALA A 173 -10.69 -6.08 18.42
N SER A 174 -9.87 -5.51 17.55
CA SER A 174 -10.21 -5.33 16.14
C SER A 174 -9.59 -6.44 15.30
N GLN A 175 -10.41 -7.06 14.47
CA GLN A 175 -10.07 -8.20 13.65
C GLN A 175 -10.20 -7.79 12.17
N TYR A 176 -9.08 -7.76 11.43
CA TYR A 176 -9.04 -7.42 9.99
C TYR A 176 -8.67 -8.63 9.13
N GLY A 177 -9.16 -8.70 7.89
CA GLY A 177 -8.82 -9.76 6.93
C GLY A 177 -9.88 -10.83 6.70
N ASP A 178 -9.70 -11.58 5.60
CA ASP A 178 -10.55 -12.71 5.26
C ASP A 178 -10.35 -13.85 6.28
N ASN A 179 -11.43 -14.53 6.69
CA ASN A 179 -11.49 -15.56 7.75
C ASN A 179 -11.31 -15.07 9.20
N ASN A 180 -11.51 -13.78 9.49
CA ASN A 180 -11.48 -13.35 10.87
C ASN A 180 -12.75 -13.75 11.64
N ARG A 181 -12.60 -14.66 12.61
CA ARG A 181 -13.68 -15.12 13.49
C ARG A 181 -13.25 -14.95 14.93
N GLN A 182 -13.96 -14.11 15.68
CA GLN A 182 -13.86 -14.05 17.13
C GLN A 182 -15.09 -14.73 17.73
N TYR A 183 -14.88 -15.87 18.38
CA TYR A 183 -15.92 -16.49 19.19
C TYR A 183 -15.94 -15.80 20.56
N ASN A 184 -16.79 -14.78 20.69
CA ASN A 184 -17.05 -14.12 21.96
C ASN A 184 -18.15 -14.91 22.71
N LEU A 185 -17.86 -15.31 23.95
CA LEU A 185 -18.85 -15.95 24.82
C LEU A 185 -19.69 -14.85 25.50
N PHE A 186 -21.00 -14.84 25.29
CA PHE A 186 -21.93 -13.87 25.92
C PHE A 186 -22.71 -14.46 27.12
N GLY A 187 -22.26 -15.58 27.69
CA GLY A 187 -22.88 -16.26 28.84
C GLY A 187 -21.90 -16.47 30.01
N GLU A 188 -22.32 -17.20 31.06
CA GLU A 188 -21.41 -17.54 32.17
C GLU A 188 -20.29 -18.47 31.70
N GLY A 189 -19.05 -17.98 31.76
CA GLY A 189 -17.84 -18.70 31.38
C GLY A 189 -16.63 -17.75 31.27
N THR A 190 -15.41 -18.28 31.35
CA THR A 190 -14.19 -17.46 31.24
C THR A 190 -13.77 -17.32 29.79
N GLN A 191 -13.73 -16.09 29.26
CA GLN A 191 -13.13 -15.78 27.96
C GLN A 191 -11.62 -15.52 28.14
N LYS A 192 -10.78 -16.26 27.40
CA LYS A 192 -9.31 -16.16 27.51
C LYS A 192 -8.70 -15.79 26.16
N VAL A 193 -7.99 -14.67 26.11
CA VAL A 193 -7.18 -14.22 24.98
C VAL A 193 -5.72 -14.31 25.42
N ALA A 194 -5.00 -15.32 24.95
CA ALA A 194 -3.59 -15.52 25.26
C ALA A 194 -2.79 -15.71 23.96
N ASP A 195 -1.70 -14.97 23.82
CA ASP A 195 -0.70 -15.18 22.78
C ASP A 195 0.33 -16.19 23.30
N GLY A 196 0.30 -17.43 22.78
CA GLY A 196 1.24 -18.51 23.16
C GLY A 196 0.62 -19.91 23.38
N HIS A 197 1.44 -20.87 23.82
CA HIS A 197 1.00 -22.23 24.13
C HIS A 197 0.22 -22.29 25.45
N TYR A 198 -1.04 -22.72 25.36
CA TYR A 198 -1.96 -22.80 26.47
C TYR A 198 -2.36 -24.24 26.78
N PHE A 199 -2.26 -24.64 28.04
CA PHE A 199 -2.79 -25.90 28.54
C PHE A 199 -3.65 -25.64 29.79
N GLU A 200 -4.90 -26.11 29.75
CA GLU A 200 -5.81 -26.04 30.88
C GLU A 200 -6.17 -27.44 31.34
N ALA A 201 -5.92 -27.72 32.62
CA ALA A 201 -6.38 -28.94 33.29
C ALA A 201 -7.25 -28.55 34.47
N LYS A 202 -8.43 -29.16 34.59
CA LYS A 202 -9.30 -29.01 35.76
C LYS A 202 -9.04 -30.09 36.83
N GLY A 203 -7.88 -30.76 36.82
CA GLY A 203 -7.50 -31.83 37.73
C GLY A 203 -6.02 -32.27 37.58
N ASN A 204 -5.58 -33.26 38.36
CA ASN A 204 -4.18 -33.73 38.39
C ASN A 204 -3.74 -34.27 37.02
N GLN A 205 -2.62 -33.76 36.50
CA GLN A 205 -2.01 -34.24 35.27
C GLN A 205 -0.80 -35.13 35.59
N ASN A 206 -0.82 -36.36 35.08
CA ASN A 206 0.35 -37.24 35.08
C ASN A 206 0.83 -37.42 33.64
N PHE A 207 2.09 -37.08 33.38
CA PHE A 207 2.72 -37.25 32.08
C PHE A 207 3.48 -38.58 32.08
N GLY A 208 2.96 -39.57 31.36
CA GLY A 208 3.71 -40.77 31.01
C GLY A 208 4.55 -40.54 29.76
N MET A 209 5.72 -41.18 29.67
CA MET A 209 6.46 -41.24 28.40
C MET A 209 5.74 -42.19 27.44
N ILE A 210 5.55 -41.76 26.20
CA ILE A 210 5.19 -42.66 25.09
C ILE A 210 6.41 -43.56 24.85
N PRO A 211 6.30 -44.90 24.89
CA PRO A 211 7.43 -45.74 24.53
C PRO A 211 7.83 -45.44 23.08
N GLY A 212 9.14 -45.36 22.82
CA GLY A 212 9.66 -45.24 21.46
C GLY A 212 9.11 -46.34 20.56
N LYS A 213 8.89 -46.00 19.28
CA LYS A 213 8.18 -46.79 18.26
C LYS A 213 8.80 -48.16 17.89
N GLU A 214 9.63 -48.78 18.72
CA GLU A 214 10.39 -50.01 18.41
C GLU A 214 10.15 -51.17 19.39
N SER A 215 8.92 -51.36 19.88
CA SER A 215 8.60 -52.59 20.64
C SER A 215 7.23 -53.20 20.33
N VAL A 216 6.72 -52.96 19.11
CA VAL A 216 5.62 -53.75 18.54
C VAL A 216 6.15 -54.55 17.36
N GLU A 217 7.12 -55.42 17.62
CA GLU A 217 7.42 -56.56 16.76
C GLU A 217 8.25 -57.54 17.60
N THR A 218 7.61 -58.57 18.16
CA THR A 218 8.05 -59.98 18.17
C THR A 218 7.02 -60.83 18.94
N MET A 219 6.28 -61.65 18.17
CA MET A 219 5.73 -62.99 18.48
C MET A 219 4.79 -63.12 19.70
N VAL A 220 3.47 -63.34 19.59
CA VAL A 220 2.77 -64.50 18.99
C VAL A 220 3.66 -65.69 18.62
N ALA A 221 3.81 -66.60 19.58
CA ALA A 221 3.76 -68.05 19.38
C ALA A 221 3.01 -68.66 20.57
#